data_AF-A0A7C6CEM8-F1
#
_entry.id   AF-A0A7C6CEM8-F1
#
_cell.length_a   1.000
_cell.length_b   1.000
_cell.length_c   1.000
_cell.angle_alpha   90.00
_cell.angle_beta   90.00
_cell.angle_gamma   90.00
#
_symmetry.space_group_name_H-M   'P 1'
#
loop_
_entity.id
_entity.type
_entity.pdbx_description
1 polymer ?
#
loop_
_entity_poly.entity_id
_entity_poly.type
_entity_poly.pdbx_seq_one_letter_code
_entity_poly.pdbx_strand_id
1 'polypeptide(L)'
;MAEAEKGVWFDNPAIREAFWPSVWETLVMTGWSTLITVLVGTPLGLLLVATARGGLLPNRVANQTLGFIVNVGRSIPFIILLIAILPFTRWVVGTTLGWKAAVVPLTVGAIPFFARLVETNVRSVQSGK
;
A
#
# COMPACT_ATOMS: atom_id res chain seq x y z
N MET A 1 27.43 -32.19 21.54
CA MET A 1 26.29 -31.27 21.35
C MET A 1 26.58 -30.14 20.33
N ALA A 2 27.66 -30.22 19.53
CA ALA A 2 28.04 -29.17 18.57
C ALA A 2 27.88 -29.56 17.08
N GLU A 3 27.37 -30.77 16.78
CA GLU A 3 27.25 -31.26 15.38
C GLU A 3 25.88 -30.94 14.74
N ALA A 4 24.89 -30.49 15.53
CA ALA A 4 23.52 -30.27 15.05
C ALA A 4 23.26 -28.88 14.43
N GLU A 5 24.22 -27.95 14.48
CA GLU A 5 24.09 -26.60 13.91
C GLU A 5 24.69 -26.45 12.50
N LYS A 6 25.56 -27.37 12.07
CA LYS A 6 26.18 -27.37 10.73
C LYS A 6 25.15 -27.82 9.68
N GLY A 7 24.30 -26.89 9.24
CA GLY A 7 23.34 -27.16 8.17
C GLY A 7 22.02 -26.38 8.25
N VAL A 8 21.72 -25.72 9.38
CA VAL A 8 20.38 -25.15 9.60
C VAL A 8 20.27 -23.71 9.10
N TRP A 9 21.33 -22.91 9.28
CA TRP A 9 21.33 -21.47 9.01
C TRP A 9 22.05 -21.12 7.71
N PHE A 10 23.38 -21.00 7.75
CA PHE A 10 24.15 -20.48 6.62
C PHE A 10 24.61 -21.54 5.63
N ASP A 11 24.56 -22.81 6.01
CA ASP A 11 24.90 -23.95 5.13
C ASP A 11 23.66 -24.56 4.46
N ASN A 12 22.48 -24.01 4.73
CA ASN A 12 21.26 -24.47 4.09
C ASN A 12 21.21 -23.95 2.64
N PRO A 13 21.16 -24.84 1.62
CA PRO A 13 21.12 -24.43 0.21
C PRO A 13 19.90 -23.57 -0.10
N ALA A 14 18.76 -23.78 0.59
CA ALA A 14 17.57 -22.95 0.41
C ALA A 14 17.82 -21.49 0.80
N ILE A 15 18.60 -21.23 1.87
CA ILE A 15 18.93 -19.87 2.29
C ILE A 15 19.96 -19.27 1.33
N ARG A 16 21.00 -20.00 0.95
CA ARG A 16 22.03 -19.47 0.02
C ARG A 16 21.47 -19.12 -1.35
N GLU A 17 20.54 -19.93 -1.87
CA GLU A 17 20.01 -19.75 -3.21
C GLU A 17 18.80 -18.81 -3.24
N ALA A 18 17.88 -18.91 -2.27
CA ALA A 18 16.62 -18.15 -2.31
C ALA A 18 16.71 -16.77 -1.63
N PHE A 19 17.66 -16.56 -0.70
CA PHE A 19 17.71 -15.31 0.07
C PHE A 19 17.88 -14.08 -0.82
N TRP A 20 18.86 -14.09 -1.72
CA TRP A 20 19.15 -12.94 -2.57
C TRP A 20 18.00 -12.63 -3.56
N PRO A 21 17.43 -13.62 -4.27
CA PRO A 21 16.21 -13.42 -5.05
C PRO A 21 15.04 -12.87 -4.23
N SER A 22 14.77 -13.40 -3.03
CA SER A 22 13.65 -12.94 -2.20
C SER A 22 13.82 -11.51 -1.68
N VAL A 23 15.05 -11.11 -1.35
CA VAL A 23 15.37 -9.71 -1.01
C VAL A 23 15.06 -8.80 -2.20
N TRP A 24 15.50 -9.19 -3.39
CA TRP A 24 15.22 -8.43 -4.61
C TRP A 24 13.72 -8.33 -4.88
N GLU A 25 12.99 -9.44 -4.80
CA GLU A 25 11.54 -9.46 -4.96
C GLU A 25 10.83 -8.53 -3.96
N THR A 26 11.25 -8.53 -2.70
CA THR A 26 10.69 -7.65 -1.66
C THR A 26 10.93 -6.18 -1.98
N LEU A 27 12.15 -5.83 -2.41
CA LEU A 27 12.50 -4.46 -2.80
C LEU A 27 11.69 -4.01 -4.01
N VAL A 28 11.53 -4.86 -5.02
CA VAL A 28 10.75 -4.57 -6.21
C VAL A 28 9.26 -4.44 -5.86
N MET A 29 8.70 -5.32 -5.03
CA MET A 29 7.31 -5.22 -4.56
C MET A 29 7.07 -3.92 -3.82
N THR A 30 7.94 -3.59 -2.88
CA THR A 30 7.83 -2.38 -2.05
C THR A 30 8.03 -1.13 -2.87
N GLY A 31 9.01 -1.11 -3.78
CA GLY A 31 9.28 0.03 -4.65
C GLY A 31 8.10 0.35 -5.57
N TRP A 32 7.58 -0.66 -6.29
CA TRP A 32 6.44 -0.46 -7.19
C TRP A 32 5.16 -0.10 -6.44
N SER A 33 4.85 -0.80 -5.35
CA SER A 33 3.66 -0.49 -4.57
C SER A 33 3.72 0.91 -3.96
N THR A 34 4.88 1.33 -3.46
CA THR A 34 5.10 2.69 -2.95
C THR A 34 4.92 3.72 -4.05
N LEU A 35 5.55 3.52 -5.21
CA LEU A 35 5.47 4.46 -6.34
C LEU A 35 4.02 4.69 -6.76
N ILE A 36 3.25 3.61 -6.98
CA ILE A 36 1.85 3.71 -7.41
C ILE A 36 1.00 4.33 -6.29
N THR A 37 1.25 3.94 -5.03
CA THR A 37 0.56 4.49 -3.87
C THR A 37 0.78 5.99 -3.73
N VAL A 38 1.99 6.49 -3.94
CA VAL A 38 2.29 7.92 -3.90
C VAL A 38 1.59 8.64 -5.06
N LEU A 39 1.65 8.09 -6.27
CA LEU A 39 1.05 8.69 -7.46
C LEU A 39 -0.47 8.81 -7.36
N VAL A 40 -1.15 7.84 -6.75
CA VAL A 40 -2.63 7.84 -6.63
C VAL A 40 -3.09 8.43 -5.29
N GLY A 41 -2.41 8.10 -4.21
CA GLY A 41 -2.74 8.54 -2.86
C GLY A 41 -2.49 10.03 -2.64
N THR A 42 -1.48 10.63 -3.28
CA THR A 42 -1.24 12.08 -3.16
C THR A 42 -2.39 12.91 -3.74
N PRO A 43 -2.81 12.71 -5.00
CA PRO A 43 -3.99 13.40 -5.53
C PRO A 43 -5.24 13.16 -4.69
N LEU A 44 -5.46 11.93 -4.22
CA LEU A 44 -6.63 11.60 -3.39
C LEU A 44 -6.62 12.36 -2.06
N GLY A 45 -5.47 12.43 -1.38
CA GLY A 45 -5.30 13.20 -0.15
C GLY A 45 -5.47 14.72 -0.38
N LEU A 46 -4.93 15.25 -1.47
CA LEU A 46 -5.10 16.65 -1.85
C LEU A 46 -6.56 16.98 -2.17
N LEU A 47 -7.29 16.10 -2.86
CA LEU A 47 -8.72 16.28 -3.14
C LEU A 47 -9.55 16.30 -1.85
N LEU A 48 -9.22 15.47 -0.85
CA LEU A 48 -9.87 15.51 0.46
C LEU A 48 -9.65 16.85 1.19
N VAL A 49 -8.45 17.42 1.08
CA VAL A 49 -8.18 18.75 1.65
C VAL A 49 -8.89 19.84 0.86
N ALA A 50 -8.82 19.81 -0.47
CA ALA A 50 -9.39 20.82 -1.34
C ALA A 50 -10.92 20.88 -1.23
N THR A 51 -11.59 19.72 -1.12
CA THR A 51 -13.05 19.63 -1.04
C THR A 51 -13.61 19.84 0.37
N ALA A 52 -12.74 19.98 1.37
CA ALA A 52 -13.12 20.23 2.75
C ALA A 52 -13.82 21.58 2.94
N ARG A 53 -14.53 21.73 4.07
CA ARG A 53 -15.01 23.05 4.50
C ARG A 53 -13.81 23.95 4.81
N GLY A 54 -13.70 25.07 4.10
CA GLY A 54 -12.53 25.96 4.17
C GLY A 54 -11.37 25.57 3.25
N GLY A 55 -11.54 24.53 2.41
CA GLY A 55 -10.60 24.18 1.35
C GLY A 55 -10.80 25.04 0.08
N LEU A 56 -9.94 24.84 -0.91
CA LEU A 56 -9.94 25.61 -2.17
C LEU A 56 -11.18 25.38 -3.04
N LEU A 57 -11.79 24.20 -2.98
CA LEU A 57 -12.91 23.78 -3.82
C LEU A 57 -14.01 23.13 -2.96
N PRO A 58 -14.63 23.87 -2.03
CA PRO A 58 -15.49 23.29 -1.00
C PRO A 58 -16.68 22.56 -1.62
N ASN A 59 -16.72 21.24 -1.48
CA ASN A 59 -17.81 20.40 -1.93
C ASN A 59 -18.11 19.34 -0.87
N ARG A 60 -19.19 19.57 -0.11
CA ARG A 60 -19.56 18.71 1.02
C ARG A 60 -19.86 17.28 0.59
N VAL A 61 -20.51 17.09 -0.55
CA VAL A 61 -20.88 15.75 -1.04
C VAL A 61 -19.62 15.00 -1.44
N ALA A 62 -18.77 15.59 -2.27
CA ALA A 62 -17.53 14.98 -2.72
C ALA A 62 -16.60 14.61 -1.53
N ASN A 63 -16.42 15.54 -0.58
CA ASN A 63 -15.59 15.30 0.59
C ASN A 63 -16.13 14.17 1.48
N GLN A 64 -17.45 14.09 1.67
CA GLN A 64 -18.07 13.02 2.45
C GLN A 64 -17.93 11.65 1.76
N THR A 65 -18.17 11.58 0.44
CA THR A 65 -18.03 10.34 -0.32
C THR A 65 -16.59 9.86 -0.36
N LEU A 66 -15.63 10.73 -0.70
CA LEU A 66 -14.21 10.38 -0.72
C LEU A 66 -13.71 9.99 0.68
N GLY A 67 -14.11 10.74 1.70
CA GLY A 67 -13.77 10.46 3.08
C GLY A 67 -14.31 9.10 3.53
N PHE A 68 -15.55 8.76 3.15
CA PHE A 68 -16.14 7.45 3.41
C PHE A 68 -15.33 6.33 2.75
N ILE A 69 -15.01 6.45 1.46
CA ILE A 69 -14.22 5.44 0.72
C ILE A 69 -12.85 5.23 1.38
N VAL A 70 -12.15 6.32 1.70
CA VAL A 70 -10.83 6.24 2.36
C VAL A 70 -10.94 5.65 3.75
N ASN A 71 -11.96 5.99 4.53
CA ASN A 71 -12.16 5.43 5.86
C ASN A 71 -12.46 3.93 5.79
N VAL A 72 -13.37 3.50 4.91
CA VAL A 72 -13.66 2.06 4.70
C VAL A 72 -12.41 1.32 4.27
N GLY A 73 -11.67 1.85 3.30
CA GLY A 73 -10.42 1.24 2.83
C GLY A 73 -9.38 1.07 3.94
N ARG A 74 -9.29 2.02 4.87
CA ARG A 74 -8.38 1.93 6.04
C ARG A 74 -8.88 0.99 7.14
N SER A 75 -10.18 0.74 7.22
CA SER A 75 -10.76 -0.12 8.25
C SER A 75 -10.67 -1.60 7.90
N ILE A 76 -10.45 -1.96 6.63
CA ILE A 76 -10.31 -3.36 6.20
C ILE A 76 -8.91 -3.86 6.59
N PRO A 77 -8.80 -4.94 7.40
CA PRO A 77 -7.52 -5.56 7.70
C PRO A 77 -6.82 -6.03 6.42
N PHE A 78 -5.50 -5.79 6.33
CA PHE A 78 -4.74 -6.07 5.10
C PHE A 78 -4.88 -7.52 4.62
N ILE A 79 -4.84 -8.50 5.53
CA ILE A 79 -4.97 -9.92 5.20
C ILE A 79 -6.35 -10.21 4.57
N ILE A 80 -7.41 -9.56 5.05
CA ILE A 80 -8.76 -9.71 4.49
C ILE A 80 -8.81 -9.10 3.09
N LEU A 81 -8.26 -7.89 2.92
CA LEU A 81 -8.18 -7.23 1.61
C LEU A 81 -7.41 -8.07 0.59
N LEU A 82 -6.27 -8.64 0.99
CA LEU A 82 -5.43 -9.51 0.17
C LEU A 82 -6.25 -10.64 -0.46
N ILE A 83 -7.06 -11.32 0.36
CA ILE A 83 -7.90 -12.44 -0.09
C ILE A 83 -9.08 -11.91 -0.92
N ALA A 84 -9.72 -10.82 -0.48
CA ALA A 84 -10.89 -10.25 -1.16
C ALA A 84 -10.57 -9.76 -2.59
N ILE A 85 -9.33 -9.30 -2.83
CA ILE A 85 -8.91 -8.74 -4.12
C ILE A 85 -8.31 -9.77 -5.08
N LEU A 86 -8.15 -11.05 -4.68
CA LEU A 86 -7.64 -12.13 -5.54
C LEU A 86 -8.27 -12.18 -6.95
N PRO A 87 -9.61 -12.12 -7.14
CA PRO A 87 -10.19 -12.14 -8.48
C PRO A 87 -9.76 -10.92 -9.31
N PHE A 88 -9.65 -9.75 -8.68
CA PHE A 88 -9.18 -8.53 -9.32
C PHE A 88 -7.69 -8.61 -9.66
N THR A 89 -6.85 -9.13 -8.75
CA THR A 89 -5.41 -9.35 -9.00
C THR A 89 -5.21 -10.27 -10.20
N ARG A 90 -5.96 -11.38 -10.28
CA ARG A 90 -5.91 -12.28 -11.44
C ARG A 90 -6.35 -11.59 -12.72
N TRP A 91 -7.35 -10.71 -12.66
CA TRP A 91 -7.80 -9.95 -13.83
C TRP A 91 -6.74 -8.96 -14.32
N VAL A 92 -6.06 -8.25 -13.41
CA VAL A 92 -5.03 -7.24 -13.76
C VAL A 92 -3.72 -7.88 -14.22
N VAL A 93 -3.24 -8.91 -13.52
CA VAL A 93 -1.89 -9.48 -13.70
C VAL A 93 -1.91 -10.83 -14.43
N GLY A 94 -3.07 -11.46 -14.55
CA GLY A 94 -3.24 -12.80 -15.13
C GLY A 94 -2.97 -13.96 -14.16
N THR A 95 -2.38 -13.67 -12.98
CA THR A 95 -2.01 -14.66 -11.96
C THR A 95 -2.19 -14.11 -10.55
N THR A 96 -2.31 -15.00 -9.57
CA THR A 96 -2.35 -14.69 -8.13
C THR A 96 -1.04 -15.04 -7.42
N LEU A 97 -0.03 -15.50 -8.16
CA LEU A 97 1.25 -15.96 -7.62
C LEU A 97 2.40 -15.07 -8.09
N GLY A 98 3.44 -15.00 -7.24
CA GLY A 98 4.67 -14.24 -7.49
C GLY A 98 4.57 -12.76 -7.13
N TRP A 99 5.72 -12.08 -7.20
CA TRP A 99 5.86 -10.70 -6.74
C TRP A 99 4.95 -9.71 -7.48
N LYS A 100 4.73 -9.90 -8.78
CA LYS A 100 3.85 -9.03 -9.59
C LYS A 100 2.40 -9.06 -9.08
N ALA A 101 1.91 -10.23 -8.70
CA ALA A 101 0.58 -10.38 -8.14
C ALA A 101 0.47 -9.75 -6.75
N ALA A 102 1.53 -9.86 -5.93
CA ALA A 102 1.57 -9.29 -4.58
C ALA A 102 1.55 -7.75 -4.57
N VAL A 103 2.09 -7.09 -5.60
CA VAL A 103 2.07 -5.61 -5.72
C VAL A 103 0.65 -5.05 -5.69
N VAL A 104 -0.33 -5.74 -6.29
CA VAL A 104 -1.71 -5.25 -6.41
C VAL A 104 -2.39 -5.04 -5.05
N PRO A 105 -2.55 -6.06 -4.19
CA PRO A 105 -3.15 -5.88 -2.87
C PRO A 105 -2.35 -4.92 -1.98
N LEU A 106 -1.01 -4.96 -2.05
CA LEU A 106 -0.15 -4.02 -1.32
C LEU A 106 -0.47 -2.57 -1.68
N THR A 107 -0.55 -2.28 -2.97
CA THR A 107 -0.84 -0.94 -3.48
C THR A 107 -2.25 -0.50 -3.11
N VAL A 108 -3.26 -1.33 -3.39
CA VAL A 108 -4.67 -0.99 -3.12
C VAL A 108 -4.90 -0.77 -1.63
N GLY A 109 -4.26 -1.59 -0.79
CA GLY A 109 -4.28 -1.42 0.65
C GLY A 109 -3.60 -0.13 1.11
N ALA A 110 -2.45 0.23 0.52
CA ALA A 110 -1.67 1.38 0.96
C ALA A 110 -2.25 2.75 0.53
N ILE A 111 -2.93 2.82 -0.63
CA ILE A 111 -3.56 4.05 -1.15
C ILE A 111 -4.41 4.81 -0.11
N PRO A 112 -5.42 4.22 0.54
CA PRO A 112 -6.28 4.96 1.47
C PRO A 112 -5.52 5.39 2.75
N PHE A 113 -4.54 4.62 3.22
CA PHE A 113 -3.69 5.04 4.34
C PHE A 113 -2.81 6.24 3.96
N PHE A 114 -2.18 6.18 2.79
CA PHE A 114 -1.30 7.24 2.30
C PHE A 114 -2.09 8.52 1.98
N ALA A 115 -3.27 8.40 1.37
CA ALA A 115 -4.15 9.54 1.11
C ALA A 115 -4.52 10.27 2.40
N ARG A 116 -4.84 9.53 3.47
CA ARG A 116 -5.12 10.14 4.77
C ARG A 116 -3.88 10.80 5.35
N LEU A 117 -2.71 10.15 5.24
CA LEU A 117 -1.45 10.73 5.69
C LEU A 117 -1.19 12.08 5.02
N VAL A 118 -1.33 12.15 3.68
CA VAL A 118 -1.21 13.40 2.92
C VAL A 118 -2.23 14.43 3.40
N GLU A 119 -3.50 14.05 3.54
CA GLU A 119 -4.56 14.94 4.02
C GLU A 119 -4.19 15.57 5.39
N THR A 120 -3.74 14.75 6.34
CA THR A 120 -3.40 15.22 7.70
C THR A 120 -2.16 16.12 7.71
N ASN A 121 -1.13 15.80 6.93
CA ASN A 121 0.08 16.61 6.86
C ASN A 121 -0.19 17.97 6.22
N VAL A 122 -0.95 17.99 5.12
CA VAL A 122 -1.30 19.25 4.44
C VAL A 122 -2.16 20.13 5.34
N ARG A 123 -3.15 19.57 6.05
CA ARG A 123 -3.97 20.32 7.01
C ARG A 123 -3.19 20.86 8.21
N SER A 124 -2.08 20.23 8.59
CA SER A 124 -1.25 20.72 9.71
C SER A 124 -0.40 21.93 9.37
N VAL A 125 -0.22 22.24 8.08
CA VAL A 125 0.44 23.48 7.66
C VAL A 125 -0.52 24.63 7.96
N GLN A 126 -0.05 25.63 8.72
CA GLN A 126 -0.85 26.82 9.01
C GLN A 126 -1.28 27.46 7.69
N SER A 127 -2.59 27.66 7.53
CA SER A 127 -3.12 28.59 6.54
C SER A 127 -2.45 29.93 6.84
N GLY A 128 -1.59 30.40 5.92
CA GLY A 128 -0.83 31.63 6.10
C GLY A 128 -1.72 32.79 6.53
N LYS A 129 -1.14 33.74 7.29
CA LYS A 129 -1.80 34.99 7.69
C LYS A 129 -2.51 35.67 6.53
#